data_AF-A0A090TXU2-F1
#
_entry.id   AF-A0A090TXU2-F1
#
_cell.length_a   1.000
_cell.length_b   1.000
_cell.length_c   1.000
_cell.angle_alpha   90.00
_cell.angle_beta   90.00
_cell.angle_gamma   90.00
#
_symmetry.space_group_name_H-M   'P 1'
#
loop_
_entity.id
_entity.type
_entity.pdbx_description
1 polymer ?
#
loop_
_entity_poly.entity_id
_entity_poly.type
_entity_poly.pdbx_seq_one_letter_code
_entity_poly.pdbx_strand_id
1 'polypeptide(L)'
;MTEQTALKQVAEMARIADSYVSAWGDEAKVEDETILRLLASLGYDTTNDESLLKSAEKKHKKEVLDPVLVVKDGDAVEVELHLGVSARESDFSWRLETEQGEVLEGYLQSQIVRDERAEGGPLVFALPSNLPWGYHKLYLERKRRKAPYEMTLIRTPRACYKQSAIDEGKKLWGPSIQLYTLRTQHNWGIGDFGDLKQLVADIAARGGDFVGLNPIHSLFPANPEGASHTAHLHVAG
;
A
#
# COMPACT_ATOMS: atom_id res chain seq x y z
N MET A 1 33.85 9.16 -12.19
CA MET A 1 33.04 9.29 -10.96
C MET A 1 32.53 10.71 -10.94
N THR A 2 31.35 10.95 -11.48
CA THR A 2 30.74 12.28 -11.50
C THR A 2 30.19 12.53 -10.10
N GLU A 3 30.62 13.59 -9.43
CA GLU A 3 30.08 13.99 -8.11
C GLU A 3 28.55 14.04 -8.20
N GLN A 4 27.90 13.22 -7.36
CA GLN A 4 26.45 13.19 -7.25
C GLN A 4 26.06 14.43 -6.45
N THR A 5 25.32 15.36 -7.05
CA THR A 5 24.85 16.58 -6.37
C THR A 5 23.92 16.20 -5.22
N ALA A 6 23.90 17.01 -4.15
CA ALA A 6 23.03 16.77 -2.98
C ALA A 6 21.55 16.57 -3.38
N LEU A 7 21.11 17.29 -4.42
CA LEU A 7 19.79 17.14 -5.02
C LEU A 7 19.52 15.71 -5.54
N LYS A 8 20.46 15.12 -6.28
CA LYS A 8 20.30 13.76 -6.83
C LYS A 8 20.32 12.70 -5.74
N GLN A 9 21.18 12.87 -4.75
CA GLN A 9 21.24 11.97 -3.59
C GLN A 9 19.90 11.97 -2.84
N VAL A 10 19.34 13.14 -2.54
CA VAL A 10 18.07 13.25 -1.82
C VAL A 10 16.88 12.81 -2.69
N ALA A 11 16.90 13.08 -3.99
CA ALA A 11 15.89 12.57 -4.93
C ALA A 11 15.86 11.04 -4.95
N GLU A 12 17.03 10.39 -4.97
CA GLU A 12 17.15 8.94 -4.93
C GLU A 12 16.63 8.37 -3.59
N MET A 13 16.99 8.98 -2.46
CA MET A 13 16.46 8.60 -1.14
C MET A 13 14.93 8.72 -1.09
N ALA A 14 14.38 9.79 -1.67
CA ALA A 14 12.93 10.04 -1.78
C ALA A 14 12.23 9.20 -2.87
N ARG A 15 12.99 8.40 -3.65
CA ARG A 15 12.51 7.61 -4.78
C ARG A 15 11.84 8.44 -5.88
N ILE A 16 12.38 9.64 -6.13
CA ILE A 16 12.00 10.50 -7.25
C ILE A 16 12.91 10.18 -8.43
N ALA A 17 12.31 9.78 -9.55
CA ALA A 17 13.06 9.53 -10.77
C ALA A 17 13.55 10.84 -11.40
N ASP A 18 14.81 10.86 -11.83
CA ASP A 18 15.43 11.99 -12.54
C ASP A 18 15.28 11.88 -14.07
N SER A 19 14.71 10.78 -14.55
CA SER A 19 14.45 10.49 -15.94
C SER A 19 13.33 9.46 -16.10
N TYR A 20 12.67 9.47 -17.26
CA TYR A 20 11.63 8.50 -17.61
C TYR A 20 11.57 8.28 -19.12
N VAL A 21 10.99 7.16 -19.55
CA VAL A 21 10.68 6.90 -20.95
C VAL A 21 9.32 7.52 -21.27
N SER A 22 9.29 8.46 -22.21
CA SER A 22 8.07 9.13 -22.62
C SER A 22 7.11 8.20 -23.37
N ALA A 23 5.86 8.64 -23.57
CA ALA A 23 4.87 7.87 -24.34
C ALA A 23 5.29 7.57 -25.79
N TRP A 24 6.28 8.30 -26.31
CA TRP A 24 6.84 8.12 -27.65
C TRP A 24 8.07 7.19 -27.68
N GLY A 25 8.52 6.72 -26.51
CA GLY A 25 9.68 5.84 -26.37
C GLY A 25 11.01 6.56 -26.15
N ASP A 26 11.03 7.88 -26.22
CA ASP A 26 12.23 8.68 -26.00
C ASP A 26 12.53 8.86 -24.50
N GLU A 27 13.82 8.84 -24.14
CA GLU A 27 14.28 9.16 -22.79
C GLU A 27 14.14 10.66 -22.52
N ALA A 28 13.36 11.00 -21.49
CA ALA A 28 13.13 12.37 -21.02
C ALA A 28 13.79 12.56 -19.66
N LYS A 29 14.62 13.59 -19.51
CA LYS A 29 15.20 14.00 -18.23
C LYS A 29 14.27 14.95 -17.49
N VAL A 30 14.30 14.88 -16.17
CA VAL A 30 13.56 15.79 -15.30
C VAL A 30 14.49 16.94 -14.92
N GLU A 31 14.03 18.17 -15.13
CA GLU A 31 14.76 19.37 -14.75
C GLU A 31 14.94 19.45 -13.22
N ASP A 32 16.10 19.89 -12.76
CA ASP A 32 16.45 20.01 -11.33
C ASP A 32 15.43 20.86 -10.56
N GLU A 33 14.89 21.92 -11.18
CA GLU A 33 13.84 22.76 -10.58
C GLU A 33 12.56 21.97 -10.26
N THR A 34 12.20 21.01 -11.12
CA THR A 34 11.02 20.15 -10.91
C THR A 34 11.25 19.23 -9.72
N ILE A 35 12.45 18.64 -9.63
CA ILE A 35 12.84 17.76 -8.50
C ILE A 35 12.79 18.55 -7.20
N LEU A 36 13.31 19.79 -7.17
CA LEU A 36 13.24 20.67 -6.00
C LEU A 36 11.80 20.98 -5.57
N ARG A 37 10.91 21.28 -6.51
CA ARG A 37 9.49 21.57 -6.19
C ARG A 37 8.75 20.34 -5.66
N LEU A 38 9.04 19.16 -6.19
CA LEU A 38 8.50 17.89 -5.69
C LEU A 38 8.99 17.61 -4.26
N LEU A 39 10.30 17.74 -4.02
CA LEU A 39 10.88 17.60 -2.67
C LEU A 39 10.27 18.61 -1.69
N ALA A 40 10.10 19.86 -2.07
CA ALA A 40 9.44 20.86 -1.22
C ALA A 40 8.00 20.45 -0.88
N SER A 41 7.24 19.93 -1.86
CA SER A 41 5.85 19.48 -1.67
C SER A 41 5.75 18.21 -0.80
N LEU A 42 6.78 17.37 -0.79
CA LEU A 42 6.94 16.23 0.13
C LEU A 42 7.45 16.65 1.52
N GLY A 43 7.69 17.95 1.73
CA GLY A 43 8.09 18.55 3.01
C GLY A 43 9.58 18.45 3.33
N TYR A 44 10.46 18.37 2.32
CA TYR A 44 11.90 18.53 2.50
C TYR A 44 12.28 20.03 2.54
N ASP A 45 13.39 20.35 3.20
CA ASP A 45 13.91 21.73 3.26
C ASP A 45 14.84 21.98 2.08
N THR A 46 14.35 22.67 1.06
CA THR A 46 15.08 22.93 -0.19
C THR A 46 15.79 24.28 -0.22
N THR A 47 15.99 24.93 0.93
CA THR A 47 16.64 26.25 1.01
C THR A 47 18.11 26.24 0.57
N ASN A 48 18.84 25.16 0.85
CA ASN A 48 20.21 24.91 0.41
C ASN A 48 20.54 23.41 0.56
N ASP A 49 21.66 22.98 0.00
CA ASP A 49 22.09 21.57 0.00
C ASP A 49 22.26 20.98 1.40
N GLU A 50 22.75 21.76 2.37
CA GLU A 50 22.97 21.29 3.74
C GLU A 50 21.64 21.05 4.47
N SER A 51 20.69 21.98 4.34
CA SER A 51 19.33 21.83 4.85
C SER A 51 18.60 20.65 4.19
N LEU A 52 18.80 20.45 2.89
CA LEU A 52 18.19 19.38 2.12
C LEU A 52 18.65 18.01 2.63
N LEU A 53 19.96 17.83 2.79
CA LEU A 53 20.54 16.60 3.35
C LEU A 53 20.08 16.35 4.78
N LYS A 54 20.10 17.35 5.66
CA LYS A 54 19.60 17.22 7.04
C LYS A 54 18.12 16.84 7.10
N SER A 55 17.30 17.43 6.23
CA SER A 55 15.87 17.11 6.16
C SER A 55 15.63 15.67 5.68
N ALA A 56 16.47 15.20 4.74
CA ALA A 56 16.44 13.83 4.26
C ALA A 56 16.88 12.83 5.33
N GLU A 57 18.00 13.07 6.02
CA GLU A 57 18.46 12.24 7.14
C GLU A 57 17.38 12.08 8.22
N LYS A 58 16.68 13.18 8.55
CA LYS A 58 15.59 13.16 9.53
C LYS A 58 14.40 12.32 9.06
N LYS A 59 14.00 12.43 7.79
CA LYS A 59 12.85 11.69 7.22
C LYS A 59 13.14 10.21 6.99
N HIS A 60 14.38 9.88 6.64
CA HIS A 60 14.81 8.50 6.34
C HIS A 60 15.45 7.81 7.55
N LYS A 61 15.41 8.42 8.73
CA LYS A 61 15.83 7.77 9.97
C LYS A 61 14.97 6.52 10.19
N LYS A 62 15.59 5.36 10.05
CA LYS A 62 14.91 4.07 10.26
C LYS A 62 14.36 3.99 11.67
N GLU A 63 13.08 3.68 11.78
CA GLU A 63 12.47 3.34 13.05
C GLU A 63 12.94 1.96 13.51
N VAL A 64 12.75 1.65 14.80
CA VAL A 64 13.15 0.34 15.34
C VAL A 64 12.39 -0.81 14.67
N LEU A 65 11.14 -0.56 14.30
CA LEU A 65 10.21 -1.51 13.72
C LEU A 65 9.41 -0.74 12.66
N ASP A 66 9.28 -1.30 11.46
CA ASP A 66 8.46 -0.67 10.42
C ASP A 66 6.98 -0.68 10.80
N PRO A 67 6.20 0.34 10.41
CA PRO A 67 4.79 0.43 10.78
C PRO A 67 3.92 -0.66 10.15
N VAL A 68 4.35 -1.21 8.99
CA VAL A 68 3.62 -2.23 8.25
C VAL A 68 4.59 -3.22 7.62
N LEU A 69 4.30 -4.51 7.75
CA LEU A 69 4.97 -5.59 7.03
C LEU A 69 3.93 -6.36 6.22
N VAL A 70 4.17 -6.55 4.92
CA VAL A 70 3.31 -7.34 4.03
C VAL A 70 4.03 -8.61 3.61
N VAL A 71 3.45 -9.76 3.91
CA VAL A 71 4.02 -11.08 3.60
C VAL A 71 3.04 -11.84 2.71
N LYS A 72 3.57 -12.48 1.66
CA LYS A 72 2.76 -13.32 0.76
C LYS A 72 2.62 -14.73 1.32
N ASP A 73 1.56 -15.39 0.91
CA ASP A 73 1.32 -16.77 1.29
C ASP A 73 2.45 -17.69 0.83
N GLY A 74 2.80 -18.66 1.69
CA GLY A 74 3.95 -19.54 1.54
C GLY A 74 5.32 -18.94 1.91
N ASP A 75 5.45 -17.63 2.09
CA ASP A 75 6.73 -17.02 2.48
C ASP A 75 6.90 -17.05 4.01
N ALA A 76 8.15 -17.10 4.47
CA ALA A 76 8.47 -16.99 5.90
C ALA A 76 8.12 -15.58 6.40
N VAL A 77 7.58 -15.50 7.62
CA VAL A 77 7.25 -14.21 8.25
C VAL A 77 8.48 -13.71 8.99
N GLU A 78 9.37 -13.04 8.26
CA GLU A 78 10.59 -12.43 8.82
C GLU A 78 10.35 -10.95 9.12
N VAL A 79 10.61 -10.54 10.36
CA VAL A 79 10.46 -9.16 10.82
C VAL A 79 11.84 -8.56 11.08
N GLU A 80 12.12 -7.42 10.46
CA GLU A 80 13.36 -6.68 10.64
C GLU A 80 13.27 -5.68 11.80
N LEU A 81 14.30 -5.64 12.64
CA LEU A 81 14.46 -4.71 13.74
C LEU A 81 15.73 -3.88 13.57
N HIS A 82 15.59 -2.57 13.50
CA HIS A 82 16.72 -1.64 13.45
C HIS A 82 17.13 -1.20 14.86
N LEU A 83 17.88 -2.07 15.53
CA LEU A 83 18.40 -1.87 16.89
C LEU A 83 19.90 -1.57 16.86
N GLY A 84 20.36 -0.70 17.78
CA GLY A 84 21.79 -0.52 17.99
C GLY A 84 22.45 -1.77 18.59
N VAL A 85 23.73 -1.98 18.31
CA VAL A 85 24.53 -3.15 18.75
C VAL A 85 24.51 -3.38 20.27
N SER A 86 24.27 -2.33 21.06
CA SER A 86 24.20 -2.42 22.53
C SER A 86 22.85 -2.91 23.07
N ALA A 87 21.83 -3.07 22.23
CA ALA A 87 20.52 -3.56 22.65
C ALA A 87 20.54 -5.07 22.84
N ARG A 88 20.18 -5.55 24.04
CA ARG A 88 20.10 -6.98 24.35
C ARG A 88 18.79 -7.56 23.86
N GLU A 89 18.83 -8.69 23.16
CA GLU A 89 17.67 -9.37 22.60
C GLU A 89 16.78 -9.95 23.71
N SER A 90 17.38 -10.33 24.84
CA SER A 90 16.70 -10.79 26.06
C SER A 90 15.80 -9.73 26.72
N ASP A 91 15.88 -8.48 26.27
CA ASP A 91 15.04 -7.38 26.76
C ASP A 91 13.75 -7.25 25.96
N PHE A 92 13.58 -8.03 24.89
CA PHE A 92 12.45 -7.94 23.98
C PHE A 92 11.55 -9.18 24.03
N SER A 93 10.26 -8.94 24.14
CA SER A 93 9.17 -9.90 23.93
C SER A 93 8.28 -9.40 22.81
N TRP A 94 7.61 -10.30 22.12
CA TRP A 94 6.63 -9.97 21.10
C TRP A 94 5.29 -10.61 21.43
N ARG A 95 4.24 -9.92 21.03
CA ARG A 95 2.85 -10.37 21.09
C ARG A 95 2.20 -10.10 19.75
N LEU A 96 1.64 -11.11 19.12
CA LEU A 96 0.96 -11.03 17.84
C LEU A 96 -0.53 -11.30 18.07
N GLU A 97 -1.35 -10.32 17.74
CA GLU A 97 -2.81 -10.45 17.71
C GLU A 97 -3.25 -10.67 16.26
N THR A 98 -3.82 -11.84 15.99
CA THR A 98 -4.37 -12.16 14.67
C THR A 98 -5.68 -11.40 14.45
N GLU A 99 -6.14 -11.34 13.19
CA GLU A 99 -7.41 -10.67 12.85
C GLU A 99 -8.60 -11.37 13.52
N GLN A 100 -8.47 -12.68 13.70
CA GLN A 100 -9.47 -13.56 14.29
C GLN A 100 -9.46 -13.49 15.83
N GLY A 101 -8.55 -12.73 16.44
CA GLY A 101 -8.43 -12.54 17.88
C GLY A 101 -7.58 -13.57 18.61
N GLU A 102 -6.94 -14.51 17.91
CA GLU A 102 -5.92 -15.38 18.49
C GLU A 102 -4.68 -14.57 18.87
N VAL A 103 -4.11 -14.84 20.04
CA VAL A 103 -2.93 -14.17 20.58
C VAL A 103 -1.78 -15.16 20.65
N LEU A 104 -0.68 -14.81 20.01
CA LEU A 104 0.58 -15.56 20.05
C LEU A 104 1.62 -14.70 20.76
N GLU A 105 2.43 -15.31 21.61
CA GLU A 105 3.45 -14.61 22.39
C GLU A 105 4.78 -15.35 22.37
N GLY A 106 5.87 -14.60 22.47
CA GLY A 106 7.20 -15.18 22.53
C GLY A 106 8.29 -14.19 22.90
N TYR A 107 9.50 -14.72 23.04
CA TYR A 107 10.69 -13.92 23.29
C TYR A 107 11.51 -13.80 22.01
N LEU A 108 12.12 -12.63 21.81
CA LEU A 108 12.91 -12.35 20.61
C LEU A 108 14.09 -13.33 20.49
N GLN A 109 14.82 -13.55 21.59
CA GLN A 109 16.03 -14.39 21.65
C GLN A 109 15.87 -15.82 21.11
N SER A 110 14.66 -16.37 21.15
CA SER A 110 14.38 -17.75 20.68
C SER A 110 14.03 -17.84 19.19
N GLN A 111 13.85 -16.71 18.52
CA GLN A 111 13.27 -16.63 17.16
C GLN A 111 14.19 -15.91 16.17
N ILE A 112 15.42 -15.56 16.57
CA ILE A 112 16.37 -14.85 15.71
C ILE A 112 16.85 -15.78 14.61
N VAL A 113 16.75 -15.30 13.38
CA VAL A 113 17.23 -16.01 12.18
C VAL A 113 18.50 -15.38 11.63
N ARG A 114 18.65 -14.05 11.76
CA ARG A 114 19.80 -13.31 11.25
C ARG A 114 20.10 -12.10 12.11
N ASP A 115 21.38 -11.79 12.33
CA ASP A 115 21.82 -10.62 13.09
C ASP A 115 22.98 -9.92 12.38
N GLU A 116 22.69 -8.79 11.73
CA GLU A 116 23.65 -8.01 10.95
C GLU A 116 24.01 -6.69 11.64
N ARG A 117 23.63 -6.51 12.92
CA ARG A 117 23.81 -5.23 13.63
C ARG A 117 25.26 -4.78 13.71
N ALA A 118 26.21 -5.73 13.74
CA ALA A 118 27.64 -5.43 13.75
C ALA A 118 28.11 -4.69 12.49
N GLU A 119 27.43 -4.90 11.37
CA GLU A 119 27.71 -4.28 10.06
C GLU A 119 26.79 -3.08 9.77
N GLY A 120 25.94 -2.71 10.73
CA GLY A 120 24.92 -1.67 10.58
C GLY A 120 23.61 -2.16 9.96
N GLY A 121 23.43 -3.47 9.80
CA GLY A 121 22.20 -4.10 9.30
C GLY A 121 21.16 -4.37 10.39
N PRO A 122 19.98 -4.91 10.01
CA PRO A 122 18.92 -5.26 10.96
C PRO A 122 19.21 -6.54 11.75
N LEU A 123 18.50 -6.70 12.86
CA LEU A 123 18.27 -7.99 13.50
C LEU A 123 16.95 -8.54 12.96
N VAL A 124 16.96 -9.77 12.45
CA VAL A 124 15.80 -10.41 11.84
C VAL A 124 15.36 -11.61 12.67
N PHE A 125 14.07 -11.63 13.00
CA PHE A 125 13.44 -12.75 13.68
C PHE A 125 12.25 -13.27 12.89
N ALA A 126 11.97 -14.56 13.02
CA ALA A 126 10.82 -15.19 12.39
C ALA A 126 9.63 -15.21 13.35
N LEU A 127 8.43 -15.09 12.80
CA LEU A 127 7.18 -15.40 13.46
C LEU A 127 6.64 -16.74 12.95
N PRO A 128 5.66 -17.36 13.64
CA PRO A 128 4.99 -18.55 13.15
C PRO A 128 4.49 -18.37 11.71
N SER A 129 4.79 -19.34 10.84
CA SER A 129 4.49 -19.24 9.40
C SER A 129 3.05 -19.58 9.05
N ASN A 130 2.31 -20.21 9.96
CA ASN A 130 0.94 -20.69 9.78
C ASN A 130 -0.12 -19.64 10.14
N LEU A 131 0.14 -18.36 9.85
CA LEU A 131 -0.82 -17.29 10.07
C LEU A 131 -1.88 -17.30 8.96
N PRO A 132 -3.17 -17.11 9.31
CA PRO A 132 -4.23 -16.95 8.32
C PRO A 132 -4.00 -15.69 7.48
N TRP A 133 -4.67 -15.59 6.33
CA TRP A 133 -4.67 -14.33 5.59
C TRP A 133 -5.46 -13.27 6.37
N GLY A 134 -4.98 -12.03 6.33
CA GLY A 134 -5.62 -10.95 7.06
C GLY A 134 -4.67 -9.89 7.57
N TYR A 135 -5.22 -9.02 8.41
CA TYR A 135 -4.56 -7.91 9.08
C TYR A 135 -4.32 -8.26 10.55
N HIS A 136 -3.06 -8.42 10.91
CA HIS A 136 -2.63 -8.75 12.26
C HIS A 136 -1.90 -7.58 12.89
N LYS A 137 -1.84 -7.54 14.22
CA LYS A 137 -1.10 -6.53 14.97
C LYS A 137 0.03 -7.18 15.73
N LEU A 138 1.25 -6.76 15.44
CA LEU A 138 2.45 -7.15 16.15
C LEU A 138 2.84 -6.05 17.13
N TYR A 139 2.98 -6.43 18.40
CA TYR A 139 3.50 -5.58 19.46
C TYR A 139 4.86 -6.11 19.88
N LEU A 140 5.87 -5.25 19.85
CA LEU A 140 7.20 -5.53 20.37
C LEU A 140 7.40 -4.77 21.67
N GLU A 141 7.47 -5.51 22.77
CA GLU A 141 7.71 -4.96 24.10
C GLU A 141 9.20 -4.93 24.39
N ARG A 142 9.66 -3.89 25.07
CA ARG A 142 11.04 -3.77 25.56
C ARG A 142 11.05 -3.48 27.05
N LYS A 143 11.87 -4.19 27.81
CA LYS A 143 12.07 -3.91 29.24
C LYS A 143 12.40 -2.43 29.45
N ARG A 144 11.75 -1.82 30.45
CA ARG A 144 11.90 -0.40 30.85
C ARG A 144 11.34 0.64 29.85
N ARG A 145 10.70 0.23 28.76
CA ARG A 145 9.88 1.11 27.91
C ARG A 145 8.42 0.99 28.33
N LYS A 146 7.71 2.13 28.41
CA LYS A 146 6.29 2.15 28.84
C LYS A 146 5.30 1.74 27.73
N ALA A 147 5.64 2.01 26.47
CA ALA A 147 4.79 1.72 25.33
C ALA A 147 5.51 0.74 24.38
N PRO A 148 4.82 -0.28 23.87
CA PRO A 148 5.39 -1.20 22.87
C PRO A 148 5.68 -0.45 21.56
N TYR A 149 6.48 -1.08 20.70
CA TYR A 149 6.50 -0.74 19.27
C TYR A 149 5.39 -1.53 18.60
N GLU A 150 4.71 -0.93 17.63
CA GLU A 150 3.55 -1.53 16.97
C GLU A 150 3.80 -1.63 15.47
N MET A 151 3.37 -2.74 14.88
CA MET A 151 3.41 -2.99 13.44
C MET A 151 2.12 -3.67 13.01
N THR A 152 1.61 -3.29 11.84
CA THR A 152 0.55 -4.05 11.15
C THR A 152 1.20 -5.12 10.28
N LEU A 153 0.96 -6.39 10.59
CA LEU A 153 1.41 -7.51 9.78
C LEU A 153 0.26 -7.94 8.86
N ILE A 154 0.45 -7.84 7.55
CA ILE A 154 -0.56 -8.18 6.55
C ILE A 154 -0.14 -9.48 5.84
N ARG A 155 -0.94 -10.53 5.98
CA ARG A 155 -0.75 -11.79 5.26
C ARG A 155 -1.66 -11.82 4.04
N THR A 156 -1.07 -11.96 2.84
CA THR A 156 -1.78 -11.82 1.57
C THR A 156 -1.66 -13.07 0.70
N PRO A 157 -2.68 -13.42 -0.10
CA PRO A 157 -2.54 -14.46 -1.11
C PRO A 157 -1.57 -14.03 -2.22
N ARG A 158 -0.97 -15.01 -2.92
CA ARG A 158 -0.05 -14.74 -4.04
C ARG A 158 -0.74 -14.21 -5.31
N ALA A 159 -2.05 -14.44 -5.43
CA ALA A 159 -2.84 -14.03 -6.58
C ALA A 159 -4.21 -13.53 -6.11
N CYS A 160 -4.77 -12.60 -6.87
CA CYS A 160 -6.16 -12.20 -6.68
C CYS A 160 -7.12 -13.36 -6.98
N TYR A 161 -8.32 -13.27 -6.42
CA TYR A 161 -9.38 -14.22 -6.71
C TYR A 161 -9.67 -14.26 -8.21
N LYS A 162 -9.83 -15.48 -8.73
CA LYS A 162 -10.32 -15.76 -10.07
C LYS A 162 -11.54 -16.67 -9.96
N GLN A 163 -12.54 -16.42 -10.79
CA GLN A 163 -13.71 -17.29 -10.87
C GLN A 163 -13.29 -18.65 -11.44
N SER A 164 -13.86 -19.73 -10.92
CA SER A 164 -13.53 -21.10 -11.35
C SER A 164 -13.64 -21.30 -12.86
N ALA A 165 -14.64 -20.67 -13.49
CA ALA A 165 -14.83 -20.72 -14.94
C ALA A 165 -13.62 -20.18 -15.73
N ILE A 166 -12.96 -19.12 -15.23
CA ILE A 166 -11.75 -18.55 -15.86
C ILE A 166 -10.58 -19.51 -15.68
N ASP A 167 -10.41 -20.10 -14.49
CA ASP A 167 -9.34 -21.07 -14.24
C ASP A 167 -9.54 -22.37 -15.05
N GLU A 168 -10.78 -22.75 -15.34
CA GLU A 168 -11.16 -23.82 -16.27
C GLU A 168 -10.98 -23.43 -17.76
N GLY A 169 -10.51 -22.21 -18.05
CA GLY A 169 -10.27 -21.74 -19.42
C GLY A 169 -11.52 -21.30 -20.19
N LYS A 170 -12.68 -21.17 -19.53
CA LYS A 170 -13.92 -20.72 -20.18
C LYS A 170 -13.79 -19.24 -20.57
N LYS A 171 -14.49 -18.87 -21.65
CA LYS A 171 -14.61 -17.49 -22.10
C LYS A 171 -15.90 -16.92 -21.55
N LEU A 172 -15.76 -15.88 -20.72
CA LEU A 172 -16.88 -15.14 -20.15
C LEU A 172 -17.11 -13.86 -20.95
N TRP A 173 -18.35 -13.38 -20.97
CA TRP A 173 -18.68 -12.11 -21.59
C TRP A 173 -19.66 -11.31 -20.75
N GLY A 174 -19.61 -9.99 -20.90
CA GLY A 174 -20.49 -9.07 -20.19
C GLY A 174 -20.39 -7.67 -20.80
N PRO A 175 -21.49 -6.90 -20.85
CA PRO A 175 -21.45 -5.54 -21.36
C PRO A 175 -20.75 -4.62 -20.36
N SER A 176 -20.02 -3.62 -20.87
CA SER A 176 -19.60 -2.45 -20.10
C SER A 176 -20.57 -1.31 -20.40
N ILE A 177 -21.18 -0.74 -19.36
CA ILE A 177 -22.19 0.30 -19.47
C ILE A 177 -21.80 1.54 -18.66
N GLN A 178 -22.37 2.67 -19.07
CA GLN A 178 -22.41 3.89 -18.28
C GLN A 178 -23.79 3.94 -17.63
N LEU A 179 -23.89 3.64 -16.33
CA LEU A 179 -25.16 3.44 -15.62
C LEU A 179 -26.11 4.62 -15.82
N TYR A 180 -25.60 5.85 -15.70
CA TYR A 180 -26.37 7.08 -15.87
C TYR A 180 -27.00 7.24 -17.27
N THR A 181 -26.56 6.49 -18.27
CA THR A 181 -27.11 6.52 -19.64
C THR A 181 -28.30 5.58 -19.84
N LEU A 182 -28.58 4.68 -18.88
CA LEU A 182 -29.72 3.76 -19.02
C LEU A 182 -31.05 4.51 -19.04
N ARG A 183 -31.96 4.04 -19.90
CA ARG A 183 -33.29 4.59 -20.09
C ARG A 183 -34.31 3.48 -19.91
N THR A 184 -35.22 3.65 -18.98
CA THR A 184 -36.39 2.78 -18.79
C THR A 184 -37.66 3.63 -18.71
N GLN A 185 -38.83 2.98 -18.76
CA GLN A 185 -40.11 3.67 -18.64
C GLN A 185 -40.37 4.24 -17.23
N HIS A 186 -39.56 3.83 -16.24
CA HIS A 186 -39.78 4.14 -14.83
C HIS A 186 -38.73 5.09 -14.25
N ASN A 187 -37.58 5.26 -14.90
CA ASN A 187 -36.51 6.09 -14.36
C ASN A 187 -36.76 7.59 -14.60
N TRP A 188 -36.11 8.43 -13.77
CA TRP A 188 -36.33 9.88 -13.75
C TRP A 188 -35.40 10.63 -14.71
N GLY A 189 -35.11 10.02 -15.85
CA GLY A 189 -34.25 10.64 -16.87
C GLY A 189 -32.76 10.35 -16.69
N ILE A 190 -32.38 9.51 -15.73
CA ILE A 190 -31.03 8.97 -15.50
C ILE A 190 -31.16 7.52 -15.04
N GLY A 191 -30.23 6.67 -15.44
CA GLY A 191 -30.24 5.27 -15.00
C GLY A 191 -29.92 5.11 -13.52
N ASP A 192 -30.64 4.24 -12.83
CA ASP A 192 -30.48 3.96 -11.41
C ASP A 192 -30.23 2.47 -11.09
N PHE A 193 -30.14 2.11 -9.80
CA PHE A 193 -29.91 0.72 -9.39
C PHE A 193 -31.10 -0.21 -9.67
N GLY A 194 -32.32 0.33 -9.82
CA GLY A 194 -33.48 -0.43 -10.28
C GLY A 194 -33.33 -0.86 -11.73
N ASP A 195 -32.89 0.05 -12.60
CA ASP A 195 -32.60 -0.23 -14.01
C ASP A 195 -31.45 -1.24 -14.14
N LEU A 196 -30.40 -1.09 -13.33
CA LEU A 196 -29.27 -2.02 -13.30
C LEU A 196 -29.73 -3.44 -12.96
N LYS A 197 -30.62 -3.59 -11.97
CA LYS A 197 -31.15 -4.89 -11.57
C LYS A 197 -31.88 -5.58 -12.72
N GLN A 198 -32.69 -4.84 -13.47
CA GLN A 198 -33.41 -5.38 -14.64
C GLN A 198 -32.42 -5.79 -15.74
N LEU A 199 -31.46 -4.92 -16.05
CA LEU A 199 -30.45 -5.19 -17.07
C LEU A 199 -29.60 -6.43 -16.73
N VAL A 200 -29.17 -6.59 -15.48
CA VAL A 200 -28.39 -7.77 -15.05
C VAL A 200 -29.19 -9.05 -15.28
N ALA A 201 -30.49 -9.07 -14.99
CA ALA A 201 -31.35 -10.22 -15.23
C ALA A 201 -31.46 -10.54 -16.74
N ASP A 202 -31.65 -9.52 -17.57
CA ASP A 202 -31.75 -9.69 -19.03
C ASP A 202 -30.44 -10.18 -19.66
N ILE A 203 -29.29 -9.70 -19.17
CA ILE A 203 -27.97 -10.14 -19.61
C ILE A 203 -27.69 -11.58 -19.18
N ALA A 204 -28.01 -11.93 -17.93
CA ALA A 204 -27.87 -13.30 -17.43
C ALA A 204 -28.73 -14.29 -18.22
N ALA A 205 -29.97 -13.91 -18.59
CA ALA A 205 -30.85 -14.72 -19.43
C ALA A 205 -30.30 -14.98 -20.84
N ARG A 206 -29.35 -14.14 -21.31
CA ARG A 206 -28.65 -14.30 -22.60
C ARG A 206 -27.28 -14.98 -22.44
N GLY A 207 -26.95 -15.44 -21.24
CA GLY A 207 -25.69 -16.12 -20.93
C GLY A 207 -24.51 -15.18 -20.66
N GLY A 208 -24.76 -13.91 -20.30
CA GLY A 208 -23.71 -13.00 -19.85
C GLY A 208 -23.35 -13.22 -18.38
N ASP A 209 -22.06 -13.09 -18.07
CA ASP A 209 -21.49 -13.45 -16.77
C ASP A 209 -21.29 -12.26 -15.83
N PHE A 210 -21.24 -11.04 -16.37
CA PHE A 210 -21.04 -9.82 -15.60
C PHE A 210 -21.62 -8.60 -16.31
N VAL A 211 -21.78 -7.49 -15.58
CA VAL A 211 -22.03 -6.15 -16.13
C VAL A 211 -20.98 -5.21 -15.56
N GLY A 212 -20.16 -4.62 -16.42
CA GLY A 212 -19.16 -3.63 -16.03
C GLY A 212 -19.80 -2.25 -15.90
N LEU A 213 -19.51 -1.55 -14.81
CA LEU A 213 -20.05 -0.21 -14.53
C LEU A 213 -18.95 0.84 -14.56
N ASN A 214 -19.35 2.08 -14.84
CA ASN A 214 -18.58 3.26 -14.47
C ASN A 214 -18.50 3.41 -12.94
N PRO A 215 -17.52 4.16 -12.41
CA PRO A 215 -17.42 4.39 -10.97
C PRO A 215 -18.71 5.02 -10.42
N ILE A 216 -19.23 4.45 -9.33
CA ILE A 216 -20.45 4.89 -8.64
C ILE A 216 -20.13 5.54 -7.29
N HIS A 217 -18.96 6.17 -7.18
CA HIS A 217 -18.54 6.88 -5.97
C HIS A 217 -19.50 8.04 -5.67
N SER A 218 -19.61 8.39 -4.39
CA SER A 218 -20.34 9.59 -3.97
C SER A 218 -19.72 10.83 -4.62
N LEU A 219 -20.48 11.43 -5.54
CA LEU A 219 -20.19 12.74 -6.13
C LEU A 219 -20.73 13.84 -5.23
N PHE A 220 -20.87 15.06 -5.74
CA PHE A 220 -21.23 16.25 -4.99
C PHE A 220 -22.74 16.47 -4.98
N PRO A 221 -23.48 16.14 -3.89
CA PRO A 221 -24.94 16.27 -3.90
C PRO A 221 -25.41 17.73 -4.05
N ALA A 222 -24.59 18.68 -3.58
CA ALA A 222 -24.85 20.12 -3.69
C ALA A 222 -24.32 20.76 -4.98
N ASN A 223 -23.62 20.00 -5.84
CA ASN A 223 -23.13 20.47 -7.14
C ASN A 223 -23.35 19.38 -8.21
N PRO A 224 -24.60 19.22 -8.68
CA PRO A 224 -24.96 18.12 -9.59
C PRO A 224 -24.25 18.18 -10.95
N GLU A 225 -23.76 19.35 -11.36
CA GLU A 225 -22.99 19.53 -12.60
C GLU A 225 -21.54 19.02 -12.48
N GLY A 226 -21.07 18.74 -11.25
CA GLY A 226 -19.84 18.01 -10.96
C GLY A 226 -19.98 16.51 -11.28
N ALA A 227 -20.40 16.19 -12.49
CA ALA A 227 -20.86 14.86 -12.91
C ALA A 227 -19.75 13.94 -13.45
N SER A 228 -18.48 14.32 -13.35
CA SER A 228 -17.37 13.45 -13.73
C SER A 228 -17.19 12.34 -12.71
N HIS A 229 -17.43 11.08 -13.12
CA HIS A 229 -17.28 9.90 -12.26
C HIS A 229 -15.85 9.66 -11.76
N THR A 230 -14.85 10.31 -12.37
CA THR A 230 -13.44 10.23 -11.95
C THR A 230 -13.04 11.32 -10.95
N ALA A 231 -13.88 12.34 -10.73
CA ALA A 231 -13.68 13.39 -9.75
C ALA A 231 -14.72 13.24 -8.62
N HIS A 232 -14.36 12.50 -7.56
CA HIS A 232 -15.25 12.18 -6.45
C HIS A 232 -14.82 12.90 -5.16
N LEU A 233 -15.75 13.03 -4.22
CA LEU A 233 -15.47 13.61 -2.92
C LEU A 233 -14.48 12.73 -2.14
N HIS A 234 -13.38 13.33 -1.70
CA HIS A 234 -12.56 12.78 -0.64
C HIS A 234 -13.12 13.29 0.69
N VAL A 235 -13.88 12.46 1.39
CA VAL A 235 -14.25 12.74 2.78
C VAL A 235 -13.06 12.32 3.63
N ALA A 236 -12.20 13.27 3.97
CA ALA A 236 -11.20 13.06 5.02
C ALA A 236 -11.96 12.86 6.34
N GLY A 237 -11.94 11.63 6.85
CA GLY A 237 -12.43 11.28 8.19
C GLY A 237 -11.43 11.62 9.27
#